data_AF-A0A5J6FJ85-F1
#
_entry.id   AF-A0A5J6FJ85-F1
#
_cell.length_a   1.000
_cell.length_b   1.000
_cell.length_c   1.000
_cell.angle_alpha   90.00
_cell.angle_beta   90.00
_cell.angle_gamma   90.00
#
_symmetry.space_group_name_H-M   'P 1'
#
loop_
_entity.id
_entity.type
_entity.pdbx_description
1 polymer ?
#
loop_
_entity_poly.entity_id
_entity_poly.type
_entity_poly.pdbx_seq_one_letter_code
_entity_poly.pdbx_strand_id
1 'polypeptide(L)'
;MAAISQIIAHIVTADVEHASTGSWIYLGLGGREFSLDTHDVDFSRGADACFLLGEESNVKYSDYNDPRTPPLSTEDLAHSPVYLRVETAGDGPAWCLEWVSVTVNPDTSYRRRFIHPSLAGSAREHRIWLDTGYGKAVYLRPVDDAEPRH
;
A
#
# COMPACT_ATOMS: atom_id res chain seq x y z
N MET A 1 13.58 14.85 -11.73
CA MET A 1 13.71 13.47 -11.21
C MET A 1 14.35 13.55 -9.84
N ALA A 2 13.84 12.82 -8.85
CA ALA A 2 14.40 12.76 -7.51
C ALA A 2 14.52 11.29 -7.07
N ALA A 3 15.51 10.98 -6.23
CA ALA A 3 15.62 9.67 -5.60
C ALA A 3 14.45 9.45 -4.63
N ILE A 4 13.97 8.21 -4.53
CA ILE A 4 12.98 7.82 -3.53
C ILE A 4 13.74 7.46 -2.25
N SER A 5 13.57 8.26 -1.20
CA SER A 5 14.19 8.03 0.10
C SER A 5 13.23 7.37 1.09
N GLN A 6 11.93 7.66 0.95
CA GLN A 6 10.89 7.16 1.86
C GLN A 6 9.58 6.89 1.12
N ILE A 7 8.91 5.80 1.52
CA ILE A 7 7.56 5.48 1.09
C ILE A 7 6.71 5.21 2.34
N ILE A 8 5.55 5.85 2.41
CA ILE A 8 4.54 5.62 3.45
C ILE A 8 3.33 4.98 2.79
N ALA A 9 3.00 3.75 3.17
CA ALA A 9 1.76 3.08 2.79
C ALA A 9 0.81 3.04 3.99
N HIS A 10 -0.31 3.75 3.89
CA HIS A 10 -1.36 3.79 4.89
C HIS A 10 -2.55 2.98 4.37
N ILE A 11 -2.94 1.94 5.10
CA ILE A 11 -3.89 0.91 4.67
C ILE A 11 -4.92 0.68 5.77
N VAL A 12 -6.19 0.65 5.39
CA VAL A 12 -7.31 0.32 6.29
C VAL A 12 -7.97 -0.96 5.83
N THR A 13 -8.00 -1.96 6.70
CA THR A 13 -8.76 -3.19 6.51
C THR A 13 -10.19 -2.95 6.96
N ALA A 14 -11.17 -3.40 6.16
CA ALA A 14 -12.58 -3.16 6.45
C ALA A 14 -13.01 -3.74 7.81
N ASP A 15 -13.89 -3.04 8.52
CA ASP A 15 -14.53 -3.56 9.73
C ASP A 15 -15.77 -4.41 9.36
N VAL A 16 -15.53 -5.53 8.68
CA VAL A 16 -16.57 -6.52 8.34
C VAL A 16 -16.11 -7.94 8.64
N GLU A 17 -17.07 -8.85 8.78
CA GLU A 17 -16.78 -10.26 8.97
C GLU A 17 -15.91 -10.81 7.83
N HIS A 18 -14.92 -11.63 8.18
CA HIS A 18 -13.92 -12.21 7.27
C HIS A 18 -12.99 -11.20 6.57
N ALA A 19 -12.95 -9.93 6.98
CA ALA A 19 -12.07 -8.94 6.37
C ALA A 19 -10.58 -9.18 6.66
N SER A 20 -10.26 -9.80 7.81
CA SER A 20 -8.88 -10.10 8.20
C SER A 20 -8.20 -11.05 7.22
N THR A 21 -6.90 -10.90 7.03
CA THR A 21 -6.12 -11.83 6.22
C THR A 21 -4.84 -12.29 6.92
N GLY A 22 -4.47 -13.55 6.69
CA GLY A 22 -3.14 -14.11 7.00
C GLY A 22 -2.21 -14.14 5.78
N SER A 23 -2.63 -13.55 4.67
CA SER A 23 -1.87 -13.50 3.42
C SER A 23 -0.73 -12.49 3.49
N TRP A 24 0.23 -12.63 2.57
CA TRP A 24 1.29 -11.64 2.40
C TRP A 24 0.78 -10.49 1.53
N ILE A 25 1.01 -9.26 1.96
CA ILE A 25 0.61 -8.06 1.22
C ILE A 25 1.86 -7.39 0.68
N TYR A 26 1.84 -7.08 -0.61
CA TYR A 26 2.92 -6.42 -1.32
C TYR A 26 2.48 -5.07 -1.88
N LEU A 27 3.35 -4.08 -1.78
CA LEU A 27 3.26 -2.83 -2.51
C LEU A 27 4.13 -2.91 -3.77
N GLY A 28 3.51 -2.85 -4.95
CA GLY A 28 4.20 -2.66 -6.21
C GLY A 28 4.43 -1.18 -6.48
N LEU A 29 5.69 -0.78 -6.68
CA LEU A 29 6.08 0.59 -6.99
C LEU A 29 7.45 0.62 -7.68
N GLY A 30 7.58 1.44 -8.74
CA GLY A 30 8.86 1.62 -9.44
C GLY A 30 9.42 0.33 -10.05
N GLY A 31 8.55 -0.60 -10.48
CA GLY A 31 8.95 -1.83 -11.17
C GLY A 31 9.33 -3.00 -10.26
N ARG A 32 9.18 -2.89 -8.94
CA ARG A 32 9.38 -3.99 -7.97
C ARG A 32 8.32 -3.98 -6.88
N GLU A 33 8.29 -5.05 -6.09
CA GLU A 33 7.39 -5.22 -4.95
C GLU A 33 8.12 -5.08 -3.62
N PHE A 34 7.41 -4.57 -2.62
CA PHE A 34 7.86 -4.40 -1.24
C PHE A 34 6.89 -5.13 -0.32
N SER A 35 7.40 -5.98 0.57
CA SER A 35 6.57 -6.70 1.54
C SER A 35 6.10 -5.74 2.64
N LEU A 36 4.79 -5.66 2.84
CA LEU A 36 4.16 -4.89 3.91
C LEU A 36 3.92 -5.81 5.10
N ASP A 37 4.95 -5.98 5.92
CA ASP A 37 4.91 -6.81 7.12
C ASP A 37 5.65 -6.08 8.24
N THR A 38 5.06 -5.96 9.43
CA THR A 38 5.73 -5.43 10.62
C THR A 38 5.70 -6.46 11.74
N HIS A 39 6.36 -6.22 12.86
CA HIS A 39 6.31 -7.14 14.00
C HIS A 39 4.97 -7.09 14.74
N ASP A 40 4.29 -5.95 14.73
CA ASP A 40 3.18 -5.65 15.62
C ASP A 40 1.83 -5.45 14.91
N VAL A 41 1.85 -5.22 13.60
CA VAL A 41 0.63 -4.93 12.82
C VAL A 41 0.27 -6.14 11.96
N ASP A 42 -0.95 -6.63 12.16
CA ASP A 42 -1.62 -7.57 11.29
C ASP A 42 -2.69 -6.85 10.45
N PHE A 43 -3.04 -7.43 9.29
CA PHE A 43 -4.17 -6.96 8.50
C PHE A 43 -5.49 -7.50 9.09
N SER A 44 -5.68 -7.30 10.40
CA SER A 44 -6.89 -7.70 11.09
C SER A 44 -8.06 -6.79 10.72
N ARG A 45 -9.27 -7.30 10.92
CA ARG A 45 -10.52 -6.58 10.71
C ARG A 45 -10.50 -5.24 11.44
N GLY A 46 -10.78 -4.16 10.71
CA GLY A 46 -10.78 -2.79 11.24
C GLY A 46 -9.40 -2.22 11.53
N ALA A 47 -8.31 -2.91 11.16
CA ALA A 47 -6.96 -2.42 11.36
C ALA A 47 -6.69 -1.18 10.50
N ASP A 48 -6.06 -0.19 11.12
CA ASP A 48 -5.48 0.99 10.48
C ASP A 48 -3.96 0.89 10.61
N ALA A 49 -3.30 0.62 9.48
CA ALA A 49 -1.90 0.23 9.41
C ALA A 49 -1.07 1.24 8.60
N CYS A 50 0.08 1.63 9.14
CA CYS A 50 1.03 2.50 8.46
C CYS A 50 2.39 1.81 8.32
N PHE A 51 2.84 1.64 7.08
CA PHE A 51 4.11 1.00 6.73
C PHE A 51 5.07 2.05 6.17
N LEU A 52 6.25 2.15 6.77
CA LEU A 52 7.34 3.01 6.34
C LEU A 52 8.43 2.14 5.72
N LEU A 53 8.85 2.51 4.50
CA LEU A 53 9.92 1.85 3.75
C LEU A 53 11.01 2.89 3.46
N GLY A 54 12.27 2.46 3.52
CA GLY A 54 13.44 3.34 3.33
C GLY A 54 13.83 4.05 4.63
N GLU A 55 13.81 5.38 4.63
CA GLU A 55 14.07 6.17 5.84
C GLU A 55 13.02 5.88 6.92
N GLU A 56 13.51 5.65 8.15
CA GLU A 56 12.67 5.33 9.33
C GLU A 56 11.78 4.09 9.14
N SER A 57 12.26 3.13 8.34
CA SER A 57 11.53 1.90 8.03
C SER A 57 11.04 1.16 9.28
N ASN A 58 9.76 0.77 9.29
CA ASN A 58 9.14 -0.03 10.36
C ASN A 58 8.79 -1.46 9.91
N VAL A 59 9.05 -1.80 8.64
CA VAL A 59 8.77 -3.15 8.10
C VAL A 59 9.85 -4.16 8.49
N LYS A 60 9.47 -5.44 8.50
CA LYS A 60 10.40 -6.57 8.58
C LYS A 60 11.32 -6.56 7.36
N TYR A 61 12.55 -7.04 7.58
CA TYR A 61 13.57 -7.16 6.53
C TYR A 61 13.82 -5.85 5.77
N SER A 62 13.93 -4.73 6.50
CA SER A 62 14.12 -3.38 5.94
C SER A 62 15.23 -3.33 4.88
N ASP A 63 16.33 -4.05 5.07
CA ASP A 63 17.46 -4.08 4.14
C ASP A 63 17.08 -4.65 2.76
N TYR A 64 16.12 -5.59 2.71
CA TYR A 64 15.61 -6.19 1.47
C TYR A 64 14.38 -5.43 0.92
N ASN A 65 13.70 -4.67 1.77
CA ASN A 65 12.56 -3.81 1.44
C ASN A 65 12.94 -2.35 1.24
N ASP A 66 14.23 -2.02 1.13
CA ASP A 66 14.69 -0.64 0.98
C ASP A 66 14.55 -0.16 -0.48
N PRO A 67 13.76 0.89 -0.78
CA PRO A 67 13.65 1.49 -2.11
C PRO A 67 14.94 2.17 -2.58
N ARG A 68 15.93 2.35 -1.69
CA ARG A 68 17.25 2.92 -1.98
C ARG A 68 18.24 1.86 -2.51
N THR A 69 17.87 0.57 -2.48
CA THR A 69 18.76 -0.55 -2.85
C THR A 69 18.07 -1.60 -3.73
N PRO A 70 18.31 -1.64 -5.07
CA PRO A 70 18.88 -0.55 -5.85
C PRO A 70 17.98 0.69 -5.82
N PRO A 71 18.55 1.89 -6.00
CA PRO A 71 17.83 3.15 -5.83
C PRO A 71 16.77 3.34 -6.91
N LEU A 72 15.54 3.62 -6.47
CA LEU A 72 14.44 4.06 -7.31
C LEU A 72 14.35 5.59 -7.38
N SER A 73 13.66 6.07 -8.40
CA SER A 73 13.42 7.48 -8.63
C SER A 73 11.95 7.79 -8.89
N THR A 74 11.60 9.07 -8.78
CA THR A 74 10.25 9.54 -9.13
C THR A 74 9.88 9.36 -10.60
N GLU A 75 10.85 9.11 -11.49
CA GLU A 75 10.59 8.82 -12.91
C GLU A 75 10.05 7.39 -13.09
N ASP A 76 10.52 6.44 -12.27
CA ASP A 76 10.03 5.06 -12.28
C ASP A 76 8.52 4.98 -11.95
N LEU A 77 8.00 5.95 -11.17
CA LEU A 77 6.58 6.08 -10.85
C LEU A 77 5.70 6.42 -12.06
N ALA A 78 6.28 7.04 -13.10
CA ALA A 78 5.56 7.37 -14.33
C ALA A 78 5.53 6.18 -15.31
N HIS A 79 6.49 5.25 -15.18
CA HIS A 79 6.65 4.11 -16.07
C HIS A 79 6.08 2.80 -15.54
N SER A 80 5.90 2.70 -14.22
CA SER A 80 5.41 1.50 -13.56
C SER A 80 4.12 1.77 -12.80
N PRO A 81 3.15 0.86 -12.83
CA PRO A 81 1.95 0.99 -12.01
C PRO A 81 2.30 0.96 -10.52
N VAL A 82 1.53 1.70 -9.72
CA VAL A 82 1.50 1.57 -8.26
C VAL A 82 0.30 0.69 -7.90
N TYR A 83 0.50 -0.35 -7.10
CA TYR A 83 -0.58 -1.28 -6.74
C TYR A 83 -0.32 -1.97 -5.41
N LEU A 84 -1.38 -2.47 -4.76
CA LEU A 84 -1.24 -3.49 -3.74
C LEU A 84 -1.53 -4.87 -4.35
N ARG A 85 -0.84 -5.90 -3.88
CA ARG A 85 -1.07 -7.29 -4.28
C ARG A 85 -1.10 -8.21 -3.06
N VAL A 86 -2.08 -9.11 -3.04
CA VAL A 86 -2.19 -10.22 -2.09
C VAL A 86 -1.47 -11.43 -2.67
N GLU A 87 -0.55 -12.02 -1.91
CA GLU A 87 -0.12 -13.40 -2.10
C GLU A 87 -0.79 -14.28 -1.05
N THR A 88 -1.72 -15.11 -1.52
CA THR A 88 -2.62 -15.87 -0.67
C THR A 88 -1.85 -16.89 0.15
N ALA A 89 -2.01 -16.83 1.48
CA ALA A 89 -1.45 -17.78 2.42
C ALA A 89 -2.41 -18.03 3.59
N GLY A 90 -2.26 -19.19 4.25
CA GLY A 90 -3.08 -19.58 5.39
C GLY A 90 -4.53 -19.96 5.03
N ASP A 91 -5.34 -20.17 6.07
CA ASP A 91 -6.70 -20.71 5.95
C ASP A 91 -7.79 -19.64 5.69
N GLY A 92 -7.45 -18.36 5.87
CA GLY A 92 -8.30 -17.20 5.56
C GLY A 92 -7.58 -16.25 4.61
N PRO A 93 -7.41 -16.61 3.33
CA PRO A 93 -6.54 -15.88 2.41
C PRO A 93 -7.17 -14.57 1.91
N ALA A 94 -8.50 -14.50 1.89
CA ALA A 94 -9.24 -13.33 1.44
C ALA A 94 -8.93 -12.11 2.32
N TRP A 95 -8.92 -10.94 1.71
CA TRP A 95 -8.72 -9.67 2.39
C TRP A 95 -9.73 -8.64 1.91
N CYS A 96 -10.41 -7.96 2.84
CA CYS A 96 -11.32 -6.86 2.50
C CYS A 96 -10.62 -5.52 2.76
N LEU A 97 -10.13 -4.91 1.69
CA LEU A 97 -9.52 -3.59 1.71
C LEU A 97 -10.61 -2.52 1.74
N GLU A 98 -10.55 -1.61 2.72
CA GLU A 98 -11.41 -0.44 2.80
C GLU A 98 -10.75 0.79 2.20
N TRP A 99 -9.49 1.04 2.54
CA TRP A 99 -8.80 2.23 2.04
C TRP A 99 -7.31 2.03 1.93
N VAL A 100 -6.68 2.73 1.00
CA VAL A 100 -5.23 2.77 0.85
C VAL A 100 -4.79 4.13 0.33
N SER A 101 -3.69 4.63 0.88
CA SER A 101 -2.87 5.64 0.23
C SER A 101 -1.39 5.29 0.31
N VAL A 102 -0.67 5.64 -0.74
CA VAL A 102 0.79 5.51 -0.81
C VAL A 102 1.36 6.90 -1.06
N THR A 103 2.26 7.35 -0.18
CA THR A 103 2.95 8.63 -0.31
C THR A 103 4.44 8.38 -0.45
N VAL A 104 5.02 8.90 -1.53
CA VAL A 104 6.47 8.85 -1.81
C VAL A 104 7.06 10.20 -1.42
N ASN A 105 8.18 10.18 -0.69
CA ASN A 105 8.93 11.36 -0.24
C ASN A 105 8.04 12.45 0.41
N PRO A 106 7.31 12.11 1.49
CA PRO A 106 6.22 12.92 2.07
C PRO A 106 6.62 14.35 2.43
N ASP A 107 7.83 14.57 2.95
CA ASP A 107 8.28 15.87 3.45
C ASP A 107 9.14 16.66 2.45
N THR A 108 9.00 16.35 1.15
CA THR A 108 9.82 16.96 0.08
C THR A 108 8.96 17.63 -0.98
N SER A 109 9.57 18.52 -1.78
CA SER A 109 8.93 19.08 -2.98
C SER A 109 8.66 18.05 -4.09
N TYR A 110 9.19 16.83 -3.95
CA TYR A 110 8.99 15.71 -4.86
C TYR A 110 7.92 14.73 -4.38
N ARG A 111 7.11 15.13 -3.38
CA ARG A 111 6.00 14.33 -2.87
C ARG A 111 5.09 13.84 -3.99
N ARG A 112 4.73 12.55 -3.95
CA ARG A 112 3.73 11.95 -4.83
C ARG A 112 2.79 11.08 -4.01
N ARG A 113 1.48 11.27 -4.17
CA ARG A 113 0.46 10.50 -3.47
C ARG A 113 -0.39 9.69 -4.45
N PHE A 114 -0.71 8.46 -4.07
CA PHE A 114 -1.52 7.53 -4.84
C PHE A 114 -2.66 6.98 -3.99
N ILE A 115 -3.86 6.86 -4.56
CA ILE A 115 -5.03 6.22 -3.93
C ILE A 115 -5.80 5.40 -4.97
N HIS A 116 -6.73 4.55 -4.53
CA HIS A 116 -7.73 3.98 -5.43
C HIS A 116 -9.01 4.84 -5.40
N PRO A 117 -9.47 5.45 -6.51
CA PRO A 117 -10.63 6.36 -6.49
C PRO A 117 -11.92 5.71 -6.00
N SER A 118 -12.16 4.43 -6.31
CA SER A 118 -13.37 3.73 -5.85
C SER A 118 -13.37 3.40 -4.37
N LEU A 119 -12.21 3.48 -3.70
CA LEU A 119 -12.09 3.34 -2.25
C LEU A 119 -12.19 4.69 -1.53
N ALA A 120 -12.42 5.78 -2.27
CA ALA A 120 -12.63 7.09 -1.67
C ALA A 120 -14.03 7.16 -1.05
N GLY A 121 -14.09 7.15 0.29
CA GLY A 121 -15.33 7.24 1.05
C GLY A 121 -15.45 6.09 2.06
N SER A 122 -16.51 6.11 2.86
CA SER A 122 -16.74 5.14 3.96
C SER A 122 -17.96 4.24 3.73
N ALA A 123 -18.64 4.36 2.60
CA ALA A 123 -19.78 3.50 2.25
C ALA A 123 -19.31 2.07 1.90
N ARG A 124 -20.22 1.09 2.06
CA ARG A 124 -19.92 -0.33 1.82
C ARG A 124 -19.51 -0.62 0.38
N GLU A 125 -20.02 0.13 -0.59
CA GLU A 125 -19.59 0.06 -2.00
C GLU A 125 -18.15 0.54 -2.25
N HIS A 126 -17.48 1.15 -1.27
CA HIS A 126 -16.10 1.63 -1.37
C HIS A 126 -15.08 0.64 -0.80
N ARG A 127 -15.36 -0.66 -0.88
CA ARG A 127 -14.47 -1.72 -0.39
C ARG A 127 -14.19 -2.74 -1.49
N ILE A 128 -13.02 -3.36 -1.44
CA ILE A 128 -12.60 -4.36 -2.42
C ILE A 128 -12.16 -5.63 -1.68
N TRP A 129 -12.72 -6.76 -2.10
CA TRP A 129 -12.24 -8.07 -1.70
C TRP A 129 -11.13 -8.51 -2.64
N LEU A 130 -10.01 -8.97 -2.07
CA LEU A 130 -8.86 -9.51 -2.78
C LEU A 130 -8.62 -10.96 -2.36
N ASP A 131 -8.51 -11.85 -3.35
CA ASP A 131 -8.27 -13.29 -3.16
C ASP A 131 -7.85 -13.93 -4.51
N THR A 132 -7.43 -15.19 -4.48
CA THR A 132 -7.22 -16.02 -5.68
C THR A 132 -8.48 -16.14 -6.54
N GLY A 133 -9.68 -16.15 -5.94
CA GLY A 133 -10.94 -16.35 -6.66
C GLY A 133 -11.47 -15.15 -7.46
N TYR A 134 -11.12 -13.92 -7.08
CA TYR A 134 -11.75 -12.69 -7.63
C TYR A 134 -10.78 -11.52 -7.85
N GLY A 135 -9.48 -11.77 -7.78
CA GLY A 135 -8.44 -10.81 -8.12
C GLY A 135 -7.52 -10.54 -6.93
N LYS A 136 -6.22 -10.52 -7.20
CA LYS A 136 -5.19 -10.38 -6.17
C LYS A 136 -4.61 -8.98 -6.06
N ALA A 137 -4.92 -8.07 -6.97
CA ALA A 137 -4.27 -6.77 -7.04
C ALA A 137 -5.25 -5.61 -7.21
N VAL A 138 -4.90 -4.46 -6.63
CA VAL A 138 -5.63 -3.20 -6.73
C VAL A 138 -4.68 -2.07 -7.13
N TYR A 139 -4.98 -1.39 -8.22
CA TYR A 139 -4.10 -0.39 -8.83
C TYR A 139 -4.43 1.02 -8.35
N LEU A 140 -3.42 1.73 -7.87
CA LEU A 140 -3.56 3.09 -7.36
C LEU A 140 -3.31 4.10 -8.48
N ARG A 141 -3.94 5.25 -8.36
CA ARG A 141 -3.79 6.38 -9.28
C ARG A 141 -3.16 7.55 -8.56
N PRO A 142 -2.29 8.33 -9.23
CA PRO A 142 -1.77 9.56 -8.67
C PRO A 142 -2.94 10.51 -8.36
N VAL A 143 -2.82 11.23 -7.26
CA VAL A 143 -3.71 12.35 -6.93
C VAL A 143 -2.90 13.62 -6.82
N ASP A 144 -3.43 14.68 -7.42
CA ASP A 144 -2.89 16.01 -7.20
C ASP A 144 -3.25 16.44 -5.78
N ASP A 145 -2.28 16.91 -5.00
CA ASP A 145 -2.46 17.38 -3.61
C ASP A 145 -3.29 18.70 -3.51
N ALA A 146 -4.11 18.99 -4.52
CA ALA A 146 -4.86 20.24 -4.62
C ALA A 146 -6.06 20.36 -3.67
N GLU A 147 -6.41 19.33 -2.88
CA GLU A 147 -7.46 19.47 -1.87
C GLU A 147 -7.14 18.76 -0.54
N PRO A 148 -7.19 19.48 0.59
CA PRO A 148 -7.42 18.84 1.88
C PRO A 148 -8.87 18.33 1.91
N ARG A 149 -9.07 17.03 2.17
CA ARG A 149 -10.42 16.50 2.42
C ARG A 149 -10.85 16.87 3.83
N HIS A 150 -12.02 17.49 3.92
CA HIS A 150 -12.79 17.83 5.12
C HIS A 150 -13.26 16.60 5.89
#